data_AF-A0A945FSD8-F1
#
_entry.id   AF-A0A945FSD8-F1
#
_cell.length_a   1.000
_cell.length_b   1.000
_cell.length_c   1.000
_cell.angle_alpha   90.00
_cell.angle_beta   90.00
_cell.angle_gamma   90.00
#
_symmetry.space_group_name_H-M   'P 1'
#
loop_
_entity.id
_entity.type
_entity.pdbx_description
1 polymer ?
#
loop_
_entity_poly.entity_id
_entity_poly.type
_entity_poly.pdbx_seq_one_letter_code
_entity_poly.pdbx_strand_id
1 'polypeptide(L)'
;MIKRCIVLTLLFIVLTLSIRGHASDKPSSATESPQQRDGRMQWWRNARFGMFVHWGLYSGLAGTWEGKPVATQGGMEWIQQRVKADTATYAKNAIPLFKPKEGFATQWAQMAKNAGCRYLVFTTKHHDGFALHDSKVSEFDAGSVLNRDLVKEIVDACHKEGLRVGFYHSVIDWHHDQYAYLLSKELPYPLKGQPYPNDHRDHEKYIQFLHAQANELMSNYGQVDVVWWDYSSTDFQGERAWKSFELMDRVKEKQPHIIMNNRLFRIPEAGFSGMGTHAVTDQLDPK
;
A
#
# COMPACT_ATOMS: atom_id res chain seq x y z
N MET A 1 31.01 -11.76 -88.47
CA MET A 1 29.99 -10.79 -88.95
C MET A 1 29.52 -9.97 -87.77
N ILE A 2 29.88 -8.68 -87.79
CA ILE A 2 29.60 -7.67 -86.76
C ILE A 2 28.13 -7.29 -86.82
N LYS A 3 27.38 -7.39 -85.72
CA LYS A 3 26.09 -6.68 -85.55
C LYS A 3 25.94 -6.11 -84.14
N ARG A 4 26.24 -4.81 -84.08
CA ARG A 4 25.56 -3.71 -83.38
C ARG A 4 25.11 -3.94 -81.92
N CYS A 5 25.84 -3.27 -81.03
CA CYS A 5 25.43 -2.90 -79.68
C CYS A 5 24.11 -2.11 -79.68
N ILE A 6 23.17 -2.54 -78.84
CA ILE A 6 22.05 -1.73 -78.36
C ILE A 6 22.33 -1.45 -76.88
N VAL A 7 22.46 -0.17 -76.54
CA VAL A 7 22.57 0.33 -75.17
C VAL A 7 21.17 0.36 -74.59
N LEU A 8 20.90 -0.44 -73.55
CA LEU A 8 19.70 -0.32 -72.71
C LEU A 8 20.12 0.28 -71.36
N THR A 9 19.70 1.51 -71.12
CA THR A 9 19.83 2.21 -69.85
C THR A 9 18.81 1.64 -68.86
N LEU A 10 19.26 0.86 -67.87
CA LEU A 10 18.42 0.39 -66.76
C LEU A 10 18.31 1.48 -65.69
N LEU A 11 17.12 2.06 -65.57
CA LEU A 11 16.75 3.00 -64.51
C LEU A 11 16.45 2.18 -63.23
N PHE A 12 17.35 2.21 -62.25
CA PHE A 12 17.11 1.63 -60.93
C PHE A 12 16.20 2.58 -60.11
N ILE A 13 14.93 2.23 -59.98
CA ILE A 13 14.04 2.86 -58.99
C ILE A 13 14.29 2.16 -57.65
N VAL A 14 15.00 2.83 -56.74
CA VAL A 14 15.13 2.41 -55.35
C VAL A 14 13.85 2.82 -54.62
N LEU A 15 12.98 1.83 -54.35
CA LEU A 15 11.78 2.02 -53.54
C LEU A 15 12.19 1.97 -52.06
N THR A 16 12.34 3.12 -51.41
CA THR A 16 12.52 3.19 -49.95
C THR A 16 11.17 2.92 -49.26
N LEU A 17 10.97 1.69 -48.79
CA LEU A 17 9.90 1.39 -47.83
C LEU A 17 10.24 2.06 -46.49
N SER A 18 9.65 3.22 -46.24
CA SER A 18 9.59 3.81 -44.89
C SER A 18 8.68 2.94 -44.02
N ILE A 19 9.27 2.03 -43.25
CA ILE A 19 8.57 1.35 -42.16
C ILE A 19 8.28 2.42 -41.11
N ARG A 20 7.06 2.99 -41.15
CA ARG A 20 6.51 3.69 -39.99
C ARG A 20 6.32 2.65 -38.90
N GLY A 21 7.26 2.63 -37.95
CA GLY A 21 7.05 1.97 -36.68
C GLY A 21 5.74 2.51 -36.11
N HIS A 22 4.75 1.64 -35.95
CA HIS A 22 3.64 1.94 -35.07
C HIS A 22 4.27 2.03 -33.68
N ALA A 23 4.40 3.26 -33.18
CA ALA A 23 4.49 3.43 -31.74
C ALA A 23 3.30 2.65 -31.17
N SER A 24 3.60 1.63 -30.36
CA SER A 24 2.57 0.98 -29.58
C SER A 24 1.99 2.06 -28.67
N ASP A 25 0.84 2.59 -29.03
CA ASP A 25 0.00 3.31 -28.09
C ASP A 25 -0.17 2.36 -26.91
N LYS A 26 0.50 2.66 -25.79
CA LYS A 26 0.13 2.06 -24.51
C LYS A 26 -1.37 2.28 -24.41
N PRO A 27 -2.19 1.25 -24.16
CA PRO A 27 -3.59 1.49 -23.90
C PRO A 27 -3.65 2.45 -22.71
N SER A 28 -4.06 3.69 -22.97
CA SER A 28 -4.61 4.57 -21.95
C SER A 28 -5.57 3.70 -21.15
N SER A 29 -5.38 3.62 -19.83
CA SER A 29 -6.26 2.89 -18.94
C SER A 29 -7.68 3.40 -19.18
N ALA A 30 -8.44 2.68 -20.01
CA ALA A 30 -9.75 3.14 -20.42
C ALA A 30 -10.57 3.35 -19.15
N THR A 31 -11.06 4.58 -18.96
CA THR A 31 -11.84 4.95 -17.80
C THR A 31 -12.97 3.94 -17.62
N GLU A 32 -13.03 3.31 -16.44
CA GLU A 32 -14.01 2.27 -16.15
C GLU A 32 -15.44 2.80 -16.33
N SER A 33 -16.27 2.09 -17.09
CA SER A 33 -17.66 2.47 -17.28
C SER A 33 -18.47 2.27 -15.99
N PRO A 34 -19.60 2.99 -15.81
CA PRO A 34 -20.46 2.79 -14.64
C PRO A 34 -20.91 1.33 -14.43
N GLN A 35 -21.15 0.59 -15.51
CA GLN A 35 -21.55 -0.82 -15.47
C GLN A 35 -20.39 -1.73 -15.04
N GLN A 36 -19.18 -1.49 -15.55
CA GLN A 36 -17.98 -2.23 -15.13
C GLN A 36 -17.71 -2.01 -13.63
N ARG A 37 -17.79 -0.74 -13.19
CA ARG A 37 -17.66 -0.38 -11.79
C ARG A 37 -18.71 -1.05 -10.93
N ASP A 38 -19.97 -1.06 -11.37
CA ASP A 38 -21.05 -1.68 -10.61
C ASP A 38 -20.81 -3.19 -10.42
N GLY A 39 -20.38 -3.89 -11.48
CA GLY A 39 -19.99 -5.29 -11.43
C GLY A 39 -18.84 -5.54 -10.45
N ARG A 40 -17.76 -4.76 -10.53
CA ARG A 40 -16.60 -4.86 -9.61
C ARG A 40 -17.01 -4.64 -8.14
N MET A 41 -17.92 -3.70 -7.88
CA MET A 41 -18.39 -3.35 -6.54
C MET A 41 -19.50 -4.26 -6.00
N GLN A 42 -20.06 -5.17 -6.82
CA GLN A 42 -21.22 -5.98 -6.44
C GLN A 42 -20.92 -6.87 -5.23
N TRP A 43 -19.77 -7.54 -5.22
CA TRP A 43 -19.39 -8.42 -4.11
C TRP A 43 -19.24 -7.63 -2.80
N TRP A 44 -18.69 -6.41 -2.86
CA TRP A 44 -18.46 -5.57 -1.68
C TRP A 44 -19.78 -5.16 -1.04
N ARG A 45 -20.75 -4.75 -1.87
CA ARG A 45 -22.11 -4.46 -1.40
C ARG A 45 -22.80 -5.69 -0.81
N ASN A 46 -22.60 -6.87 -1.38
CA ASN A 46 -23.17 -8.12 -0.87
C ASN A 46 -22.47 -8.61 0.40
N ALA A 47 -21.18 -8.33 0.55
CA ALA A 47 -20.36 -8.83 1.64
C ALA A 47 -20.86 -8.32 3.00
N ARG A 48 -21.22 -7.03 3.08
CA ARG A 48 -21.74 -6.29 4.25
C ARG A 48 -20.83 -6.26 5.48
N PHE A 49 -20.29 -7.39 5.88
CA PHE A 49 -19.57 -7.59 7.12
C PHE A 49 -18.17 -8.17 6.88
N GLY A 50 -17.17 -7.55 7.48
CA GLY A 50 -15.78 -7.98 7.42
C GLY A 50 -15.05 -7.68 8.72
N MET A 51 -13.90 -8.33 8.91
CA MET A 51 -13.05 -8.16 10.07
C MET A 51 -11.86 -7.26 9.73
N PHE A 52 -11.51 -6.34 10.64
CA PHE A 52 -10.31 -5.51 10.53
C PHE A 52 -9.32 -5.90 11.62
N VAL A 53 -8.06 -6.15 11.26
CA VAL A 53 -6.99 -6.49 12.21
C VAL A 53 -5.87 -5.45 12.15
N HIS A 54 -5.68 -4.69 13.23
CA HIS A 54 -4.47 -3.91 13.47
C HIS A 54 -3.49 -4.74 14.29
N TRP A 55 -2.37 -5.10 13.67
CA TRP A 55 -1.34 -5.92 14.30
C TRP A 55 0.06 -5.58 13.76
N GLY A 56 1.01 -5.48 14.67
CA GLY A 56 2.40 -5.12 14.37
C GLY A 56 3.23 -5.09 15.65
N LEU A 57 4.42 -4.49 15.61
CA LEU A 57 5.32 -4.45 16.77
C LEU A 57 4.65 -3.88 18.04
N TYR A 58 3.80 -2.86 17.86
CA TYR A 58 3.01 -2.24 18.93
C TYR A 58 2.10 -3.23 19.68
N SER A 59 1.69 -4.34 19.06
CA SER A 59 0.88 -5.37 19.72
C SER A 59 1.68 -6.14 20.77
N GLY A 60 3.00 -6.33 20.55
CA GLY A 60 3.88 -6.95 21.55
C GLY A 60 4.11 -6.07 22.77
N LEU A 61 4.11 -4.74 22.58
CA LEU A 61 4.22 -3.76 23.67
C LEU A 61 2.95 -3.69 24.53
N ALA A 62 1.79 -4.06 23.97
CA ALA A 62 0.50 -4.13 24.68
C ALA A 62 0.16 -2.86 25.49
N GLY A 63 0.48 -1.68 24.95
CA GLY A 63 0.22 -0.39 25.62
C GLY A 63 1.19 -0.05 26.75
N THR A 64 2.28 -0.82 26.90
CA THR A 64 3.32 -0.59 27.91
C THR A 64 4.66 -0.19 27.27
N TRP A 65 5.40 0.68 27.95
CA TRP A 65 6.75 1.07 27.59
C TRP A 65 7.60 1.09 28.86
N GLU A 66 8.72 0.38 28.87
CA GLU A 66 9.60 0.24 30.04
C GLU A 66 8.84 -0.18 31.31
N GLY A 67 7.90 -1.11 31.17
CA GLY A 67 7.09 -1.66 32.27
C GLY A 67 5.99 -0.73 32.77
N LYS A 68 5.75 0.42 32.12
CA LYS A 68 4.72 1.39 32.52
C LYS A 68 3.64 1.51 31.44
N PRO A 69 2.34 1.59 31.82
CA PRO A 69 1.28 1.92 30.88
C PRO A 69 1.52 3.29 30.23
N VAL A 70 1.38 3.38 28.91
CA VAL A 70 1.60 4.63 28.15
C VAL A 70 0.36 5.51 28.14
N ALA A 71 -0.82 4.92 27.95
CA ALA A 71 -2.10 5.61 28.02
C ALA A 71 -3.26 4.62 28.23
N THR A 72 -4.35 5.11 28.81
CA THR A 72 -5.60 4.36 29.02
C THR A 72 -6.64 4.61 27.93
N GLN A 73 -6.37 5.54 27.01
CA GLN A 73 -7.25 5.93 25.91
C GLN A 73 -6.46 6.22 24.63
N GLY A 74 -7.14 6.08 23.49
CA GLY A 74 -6.57 6.21 22.16
C GLY A 74 -5.86 4.96 21.68
N GLY A 75 -5.49 4.95 20.40
CA GLY A 75 -4.81 3.82 19.77
C GLY A 75 -3.38 3.61 20.28
N MET A 76 -3.05 2.36 20.63
CA MET A 76 -1.70 1.95 21.06
C MET A 76 -0.80 1.60 19.87
N GLU A 77 -1.35 1.51 18.66
CA GLU A 77 -0.59 1.50 17.41
C GLU A 77 0.24 2.79 17.19
N TRP A 78 -0.05 3.84 17.96
CA TRP A 78 0.70 5.10 18.03
C TRP A 78 1.74 5.14 19.16
N ILE A 79 2.00 4.03 19.85
CA ILE A 79 2.84 4.03 21.05
C ILE A 79 4.23 4.65 20.81
N GLN A 80 4.88 4.41 19.66
CA GLN A 80 6.17 5.03 19.31
C GLN A 80 6.13 6.55 19.40
N GLN A 81 5.09 7.16 18.82
CA GLN A 81 4.88 8.60 18.85
C GLN A 81 4.61 9.10 20.27
N ARG A 82 3.79 8.37 21.05
CA ARG A 82 3.42 8.75 22.42
C ARG A 82 4.62 8.79 23.36
N VAL A 83 5.50 7.80 23.25
CA VAL A 83 6.72 7.71 24.06
C VAL A 83 7.88 8.52 23.50
N LYS A 84 7.70 9.11 22.31
CA LYS A 84 8.71 9.90 21.60
C LYS A 84 10.02 9.14 21.39
N ALA A 85 9.91 7.85 21.07
CA ALA A 85 11.08 7.02 20.78
C ALA A 85 11.54 7.23 19.34
N ASP A 86 12.86 7.36 19.16
CA ASP A 86 13.46 7.21 17.84
C ASP A 86 13.26 5.78 17.30
N THR A 87 13.50 5.60 16.01
CA THR A 87 13.21 4.35 15.30
C THR A 87 14.03 3.18 15.80
N ALA A 88 15.32 3.40 16.13
CA ALA A 88 16.20 2.37 16.64
C ALA A 88 15.82 1.97 18.07
N THR A 89 15.52 2.95 18.93
CA THR A 89 15.02 2.72 20.29
C THR A 89 13.68 1.99 20.29
N TYR A 90 12.76 2.38 19.39
CA TYR A 90 11.49 1.67 19.21
C TYR A 90 11.69 0.22 18.79
N ALA A 91 12.45 -0.02 17.71
CA ALA A 91 12.74 -1.36 17.21
C ALA A 91 13.38 -2.26 18.28
N LYS A 92 14.40 -1.74 18.99
CA LYS A 92 15.10 -2.48 20.06
C LYS A 92 14.17 -2.98 21.16
N ASN A 93 13.17 -2.20 21.53
CA ASN A 93 12.23 -2.57 22.60
C ASN A 93 11.05 -3.40 22.08
N ALA A 94 10.56 -3.13 20.86
CA ALA A 94 9.33 -3.72 20.36
C ALA A 94 9.55 -5.09 19.67
N ILE A 95 10.63 -5.25 18.90
CA ILE A 95 10.92 -6.51 18.18
C ILE A 95 10.97 -7.72 19.13
N PRO A 96 11.69 -7.70 20.27
CA PRO A 96 11.78 -8.87 21.15
C PRO A 96 10.44 -9.31 21.76
N LEU A 97 9.44 -8.43 21.76
CA LEU A 97 8.12 -8.68 22.33
C LEU A 97 7.10 -9.13 21.27
N PHE A 98 7.37 -8.85 19.99
CA PHE A 98 6.50 -9.27 18.90
C PHE A 98 6.77 -10.73 18.52
N LYS A 99 6.01 -11.65 19.13
CA LYS A 99 6.14 -13.10 18.94
C LYS A 99 4.85 -13.71 18.38
N PRO A 100 4.63 -13.64 17.06
CA PRO A 100 3.54 -14.34 16.38
C PRO A 100 3.49 -15.83 16.74
N LYS A 101 2.39 -16.29 17.34
CA LYS A 101 2.19 -17.72 17.61
C LYS A 101 2.03 -18.49 16.30
N GLU A 102 2.48 -19.73 16.26
CA GLU A 102 2.18 -20.62 15.14
C GLU A 102 0.66 -20.83 15.02
N GLY A 103 0.15 -20.93 13.78
CA GLY A 103 -1.27 -21.15 13.50
C GLY A 103 -2.19 -19.96 13.78
N PHE A 104 -1.66 -18.78 14.13
CA PHE A 104 -2.48 -17.59 14.41
C PHE A 104 -3.38 -17.21 13.22
N ALA A 105 -2.84 -17.27 11.99
CA ALA A 105 -3.56 -16.93 10.76
C ALA A 105 -4.79 -17.82 10.53
N THR A 106 -4.64 -19.13 10.74
CA THR A 106 -5.77 -20.08 10.65
C THR A 106 -6.84 -19.79 11.70
N GLN A 107 -6.44 -19.48 12.94
CA GLN A 107 -7.40 -19.12 14.00
C GLN A 107 -8.19 -17.86 13.65
N TRP A 108 -7.52 -16.84 13.10
CA TRP A 108 -8.18 -15.60 12.68
C TRP A 108 -9.15 -15.81 11.51
N ALA A 109 -8.73 -16.55 10.48
CA ALA A 109 -9.59 -16.85 9.34
C ALA A 109 -10.84 -17.64 9.75
N GLN A 110 -10.68 -18.65 10.62
CA GLN A 110 -11.80 -19.42 11.16
C GLN A 110 -12.72 -18.55 12.03
N MET A 111 -12.15 -17.69 12.88
CA MET A 111 -12.93 -16.76 13.69
C MET A 111 -13.76 -15.82 12.81
N ALA A 112 -13.16 -15.22 11.79
CA ALA A 112 -13.86 -14.34 10.85
C ALA A 112 -15.01 -15.08 10.13
N LYS A 113 -14.75 -16.27 9.61
CA LYS A 113 -15.78 -17.10 8.96
C LYS A 113 -16.92 -17.45 9.91
N ASN A 114 -16.60 -17.91 11.12
CA ASN A 114 -17.59 -18.29 12.13
C ASN A 114 -18.43 -17.11 12.60
N ALA A 115 -17.85 -15.89 12.64
CA ALA A 115 -18.58 -14.65 12.90
C ALA A 115 -19.48 -14.23 11.73
N GLY A 116 -19.34 -14.85 10.55
CA GLY A 116 -20.09 -14.51 9.34
C GLY A 116 -19.45 -13.43 8.47
N CYS A 117 -18.20 -13.06 8.73
CA CYS A 117 -17.46 -12.14 7.88
C CYS A 117 -17.27 -12.73 6.47
N ARG A 118 -17.25 -11.86 5.47
CA ARG A 118 -16.99 -12.22 4.06
C ARG A 118 -15.59 -11.82 3.57
N TYR A 119 -14.94 -10.95 4.32
CA TYR A 119 -13.60 -10.48 4.03
C TYR A 119 -12.85 -10.15 5.32
N LEU A 120 -11.52 -10.15 5.24
CA LEU A 120 -10.60 -9.75 6.30
C LEU A 120 -9.65 -8.68 5.75
N VAL A 121 -9.60 -7.52 6.40
CA VAL A 121 -8.59 -6.47 6.14
C VAL A 121 -7.59 -6.45 7.28
N PHE A 122 -6.29 -6.42 6.99
CA PHE A 122 -5.26 -6.39 8.02
C PHE A 122 -4.09 -5.48 7.66
N THR A 123 -3.40 -4.98 8.67
CA THR A 123 -2.20 -4.15 8.52
C THR A 123 -1.07 -4.94 7.88
N THR A 124 -0.70 -4.61 6.64
CA THR A 124 0.55 -5.07 6.02
C THR A 124 1.74 -4.25 6.52
N LYS A 125 1.52 -2.95 6.77
CA LYS A 125 2.45 -2.03 7.43
C LYS A 125 1.65 -0.91 8.11
N HIS A 126 1.98 -0.58 9.36
CA HIS A 126 1.43 0.59 10.06
C HIS A 126 2.42 1.76 10.03
N HIS A 127 2.10 2.87 10.69
CA HIS A 127 2.95 4.06 10.73
C HIS A 127 4.35 3.83 11.32
N ASP A 128 4.51 2.81 12.18
CA ASP A 128 5.82 2.46 12.74
C ASP A 128 6.80 1.91 11.69
N GLY A 129 6.31 1.58 10.49
CA GLY A 129 7.11 1.19 9.34
C GLY A 129 7.45 -0.30 9.27
N PHE A 130 7.08 -1.09 10.29
CA PHE A 130 7.38 -2.53 10.29
C PHE A 130 6.44 -3.27 9.34
N ALA A 131 7.00 -3.82 8.27
CA ALA A 131 6.24 -4.60 7.30
C ALA A 131 6.02 -6.03 7.78
N LEU A 132 4.81 -6.56 7.62
CA LEU A 132 4.48 -7.93 7.99
C LEU A 132 4.84 -8.96 6.92
N HIS A 133 5.20 -8.51 5.71
CA HIS A 133 5.66 -9.37 4.63
C HIS A 133 7.18 -9.48 4.57
N ASP A 134 7.69 -10.48 3.86
CA ASP A 134 9.12 -10.58 3.49
C ASP A 134 9.41 -9.59 2.34
N SER A 135 9.76 -8.36 2.69
CA SER A 135 10.01 -7.28 1.74
C SER A 135 11.43 -7.37 1.18
N LYS A 136 11.62 -7.06 -0.11
CA LYS A 136 12.95 -6.96 -0.74
C LYS A 136 13.47 -5.53 -0.81
N VAL A 137 12.70 -4.57 -0.32
CA VAL A 137 13.05 -3.14 -0.35
C VAL A 137 13.32 -2.55 1.04
N SER A 138 13.24 -3.35 2.10
CA SER A 138 13.59 -3.00 3.48
C SER A 138 13.97 -4.27 4.25
N GLU A 139 14.80 -4.11 5.28
CA GLU A 139 15.11 -5.16 6.28
C GLU A 139 14.31 -4.96 7.59
N PHE A 140 13.50 -3.91 7.67
CA PHE A 140 12.61 -3.66 8.81
C PHE A 140 11.24 -4.29 8.58
N ASP A 141 11.26 -5.61 8.51
CA ASP A 141 10.12 -6.43 8.11
C ASP A 141 10.16 -7.81 8.80
N ALA A 142 9.06 -8.56 8.73
CA ALA A 142 8.94 -9.87 9.37
C ALA A 142 9.81 -10.95 8.71
N GLY A 143 10.08 -10.86 7.41
CA GLY A 143 11.00 -11.77 6.73
C GLY A 143 12.41 -11.65 7.30
N SER A 144 12.93 -10.44 7.36
CA SER A 144 14.29 -10.18 7.84
C SER A 144 14.44 -10.38 9.36
N VAL A 145 13.42 -9.98 10.14
CA VAL A 145 13.50 -9.99 11.62
C VAL A 145 13.05 -11.31 12.24
N LEU A 146 12.04 -11.96 11.66
CA LEU A 146 11.42 -13.17 12.22
C LEU A 146 11.61 -14.41 11.34
N ASN A 147 12.21 -14.27 10.15
CA ASN A 147 12.29 -15.32 9.14
C ASN A 147 10.91 -15.89 8.75
N ARG A 148 9.90 -15.01 8.65
CA ARG A 148 8.50 -15.38 8.35
C ARG A 148 7.83 -14.32 7.47
N ASP A 149 7.06 -14.77 6.49
CA ASP A 149 6.13 -13.92 5.75
C ASP A 149 4.73 -14.04 6.37
N LEU A 150 4.40 -13.12 7.28
CA LEU A 150 3.14 -13.15 8.02
C LEU A 150 1.95 -12.74 7.14
N VAL A 151 2.18 -11.89 6.12
CA VAL A 151 1.16 -11.56 5.12
C VAL A 151 0.77 -12.84 4.38
N LYS A 152 1.74 -13.62 3.90
CA LYS A 152 1.46 -14.89 3.23
C LYS A 152 0.67 -15.86 4.09
N GLU A 153 1.05 -16.03 5.36
CA GLU A 153 0.32 -16.90 6.29
C GLU A 153 -1.15 -16.50 6.44
N ILE A 154 -1.43 -15.19 6.57
CA ILE A 154 -2.80 -14.65 6.71
C ILE A 154 -3.59 -14.85 5.41
N VAL A 155 -3.00 -14.53 4.25
CA VAL A 155 -3.67 -14.66 2.95
C VAL A 155 -4.02 -16.10 2.64
N ASP A 156 -3.08 -17.02 2.78
CA ASP A 156 -3.29 -18.45 2.54
C ASP A 156 -4.42 -19.00 3.45
N ALA A 157 -4.45 -18.58 4.72
CA ALA A 157 -5.52 -18.96 5.66
C ALA A 157 -6.89 -18.37 5.28
N CYS A 158 -6.94 -17.10 4.87
CA CYS A 158 -8.18 -16.46 4.42
C CYS A 158 -8.77 -17.14 3.19
N HIS A 159 -7.95 -17.36 2.16
CA HIS A 159 -8.39 -18.03 0.93
C HIS A 159 -8.86 -19.46 1.20
N LYS A 160 -8.18 -20.21 2.07
CA LYS A 160 -8.61 -21.55 2.49
C LYS A 160 -10.00 -21.56 3.13
N GLU A 161 -10.35 -20.51 3.87
CA GLU A 161 -11.67 -20.37 4.49
C GLU A 161 -12.73 -19.75 3.58
N GLY A 162 -12.35 -19.34 2.36
CA GLY A 162 -13.23 -18.68 1.38
C GLY A 162 -13.48 -17.20 1.68
N LEU A 163 -12.59 -16.56 2.45
CA LEU A 163 -12.64 -15.13 2.74
C LEU A 163 -11.91 -14.35 1.65
N ARG A 164 -12.49 -13.20 1.29
CA ARG A 164 -11.79 -12.17 0.51
C ARG A 164 -10.76 -11.46 1.38
N VAL A 165 -9.70 -10.95 0.74
CA VAL A 165 -8.52 -10.40 1.43
C VAL A 165 -8.37 -8.93 1.13
N GLY A 166 -8.13 -8.14 2.18
CA GLY A 166 -7.77 -6.74 2.08
C GLY A 166 -6.49 -6.39 2.81
N PHE A 167 -5.71 -5.50 2.21
CA PHE A 167 -4.49 -4.97 2.81
C PHE A 167 -4.71 -3.55 3.28
N TYR A 168 -4.58 -3.31 4.57
CA TYR A 168 -4.28 -1.99 5.07
C TYR A 168 -2.81 -1.70 4.82
N HIS A 169 -2.49 -0.52 4.30
CA HIS A 169 -1.12 -0.07 4.15
C HIS A 169 -1.01 1.41 4.45
N SER A 170 -0.15 1.77 5.41
CA SER A 170 0.11 3.17 5.69
C SER A 170 1.02 3.81 4.65
N VAL A 171 0.64 4.99 4.16
CA VAL A 171 1.51 5.79 3.27
C VAL A 171 2.52 6.64 4.03
N ILE A 172 2.43 6.69 5.36
CA ILE A 172 3.46 7.29 6.21
C ILE A 172 4.30 6.20 6.87
N ASP A 173 5.56 6.52 7.16
CA ASP A 173 6.52 5.56 7.66
C ASP A 173 7.53 6.24 8.59
N TRP A 174 7.38 6.04 9.89
CA TRP A 174 8.25 6.65 10.88
C TRP A 174 9.65 6.06 10.87
N HIS A 175 9.82 4.84 10.37
CA HIS A 175 11.09 4.14 10.27
C HIS A 175 11.93 4.63 9.09
N HIS A 176 11.31 4.88 7.94
CA HIS A 176 12.02 5.23 6.72
C HIS A 176 12.71 6.61 6.84
N ASP A 177 14.01 6.63 6.58
CA ASP A 177 14.88 7.80 6.75
C ASP A 177 14.56 8.94 5.76
N GLN A 178 14.04 8.60 4.58
CA GLN A 178 13.56 9.55 3.58
C GLN A 178 12.10 10.03 3.78
N TYR A 179 11.35 9.54 4.78
CA TYR A 179 9.98 10.02 5.04
C TYR A 179 9.99 11.51 5.47
N ALA A 180 9.71 12.40 4.52
CA ALA A 180 9.88 13.85 4.67
C ALA A 180 8.72 14.52 5.44
N TYR A 181 8.51 14.13 6.69
CA TYR A 181 7.42 14.63 7.54
C TYR A 181 7.38 16.17 7.71
N LEU A 182 8.49 16.87 7.47
CA LEU A 182 8.57 18.33 7.54
C LEU A 182 7.91 19.05 6.36
N LEU A 183 7.53 18.33 5.30
CA LEU A 183 6.79 18.89 4.15
C LEU A 183 5.34 19.28 4.51
N SER A 184 4.88 18.93 5.70
CA SER A 184 3.58 19.35 6.22
C SER A 184 3.62 19.55 7.73
N LYS A 185 2.75 20.44 8.21
CA LYS A 185 2.60 20.69 9.65
C LYS A 185 1.74 19.63 10.33
N GLU A 186 0.96 18.88 9.56
CA GLU A 186 0.03 17.87 10.04
C GLU A 186 0.61 16.45 10.00
N LEU A 187 1.66 16.21 9.21
CA LEU A 187 2.34 14.92 9.21
C LEU A 187 2.90 14.58 10.61
N PRO A 188 2.67 13.35 11.11
CA PRO A 188 3.09 12.94 12.43
C PRO A 188 4.48 12.35 12.36
N TYR A 189 5.28 12.63 13.39
CA TYR A 189 6.57 12.00 13.55
C TYR A 189 6.90 11.85 15.06
N PRO A 190 7.46 10.72 15.51
CA PRO A 190 7.74 10.51 16.93
C PRO A 190 8.65 11.57 17.56
N LEU A 191 9.62 12.09 16.79
CA LEU A 191 10.61 13.06 17.26
C LEU A 191 10.35 14.50 16.76
N LYS A 192 9.09 14.87 16.48
CA LYS A 192 8.77 16.20 15.93
C LYS A 192 9.37 17.33 16.81
N GLY A 193 10.21 18.17 16.20
CA GLY A 193 10.89 19.28 16.87
C GLY A 193 12.22 18.93 17.57
N GLN A 194 12.69 17.69 17.48
CA GLN A 194 14.02 17.28 17.93
C GLN A 194 15.01 17.18 16.75
N PRO A 195 16.33 17.32 16.99
CA PRO A 195 17.34 17.05 15.99
C PRO A 195 17.19 15.62 15.48
N TYR A 196 17.04 15.46 14.17
CA TYR A 196 17.01 14.15 13.52
C TYR A 196 18.39 13.85 12.93
N PRO A 197 18.87 12.59 12.93
CA PRO A 197 20.21 12.25 12.44
C PRO A 197 20.46 12.53 10.94
N ASN A 198 19.41 12.81 10.15
CA ASN A 198 19.55 13.14 8.73
C ASN A 198 19.15 14.60 8.47
N ASP A 199 20.11 15.40 8.00
CA ASP A 199 19.95 16.83 7.71
C ASP A 199 18.97 17.12 6.56
N HIS A 200 18.85 16.20 5.60
CA HIS A 200 17.98 16.34 4.42
C HIS A 200 17.22 15.04 4.13
N ARG A 201 15.93 15.15 3.80
CA ARG A 201 15.07 14.03 3.40
C ARG A 201 14.58 14.23 1.98
N ASP A 202 14.85 13.26 1.12
CA ASP A 202 14.40 13.25 -0.26
C ASP A 202 13.09 12.47 -0.36
N HIS A 203 11.98 13.20 -0.35
CA HIS A 203 10.64 12.61 -0.40
C HIS A 203 10.43 11.73 -1.63
N GLU A 204 11.08 12.03 -2.76
CA GLU A 204 10.96 11.23 -3.97
C GLU A 204 11.50 9.80 -3.76
N LYS A 205 12.60 9.65 -3.02
CA LYS A 205 13.13 8.32 -2.65
C LYS A 205 12.15 7.55 -1.77
N TYR A 206 11.47 8.24 -0.85
CA TYR A 206 10.43 7.61 -0.05
C TYR A 206 9.22 7.17 -0.89
N ILE A 207 8.82 7.96 -1.89
CA ILE A 207 7.75 7.57 -2.82
C ILE A 207 8.14 6.34 -3.64
N GLN A 208 9.38 6.27 -4.13
CA GLN A 208 9.88 5.08 -4.81
C GLN A 208 9.80 3.83 -3.92
N PHE A 209 10.18 3.95 -2.65
CA PHE A 209 10.05 2.89 -1.66
C PHE A 209 8.59 2.46 -1.43
N LEU A 210 7.68 3.42 -1.19
CA LEU A 210 6.26 3.16 -0.98
C LEU A 210 5.64 2.42 -2.17
N HIS A 211 5.92 2.89 -3.39
CA HIS A 211 5.41 2.28 -4.62
C HIS A 211 6.00 0.88 -4.85
N ALA A 212 7.27 0.67 -4.48
CA ALA A 212 7.90 -0.65 -4.58
C ALA A 212 7.28 -1.64 -3.59
N GLN A 213 7.04 -1.26 -2.34
CA GLN A 213 6.33 -2.11 -1.37
C GLN A 213 4.89 -2.42 -1.81
N ALA A 214 4.16 -1.43 -2.33
CA ALA A 214 2.83 -1.66 -2.88
C ALA A 214 2.86 -2.66 -4.04
N ASN A 215 3.86 -2.58 -4.91
CA ASN A 215 4.04 -3.53 -6.00
C ASN A 215 4.34 -4.95 -5.52
N GLU A 216 5.15 -5.14 -4.47
CA GLU A 216 5.37 -6.46 -3.84
C GLU A 216 4.06 -7.06 -3.35
N LEU A 217 3.28 -6.27 -2.58
CA LEU A 217 1.99 -6.68 -2.04
C LEU A 217 1.00 -7.07 -3.14
N MET A 218 0.95 -6.32 -4.25
CA MET A 218 0.02 -6.63 -5.34
C MET A 218 0.50 -7.78 -6.25
N SER A 219 1.76 -8.21 -6.15
CA SER A 219 2.33 -9.22 -7.04
C SER A 219 2.50 -10.60 -6.39
N ASN A 220 2.71 -10.66 -5.06
CA ASN A 220 3.25 -11.88 -4.43
C ASN A 220 2.22 -12.73 -3.68
N TYR A 221 1.00 -12.23 -3.45
CA TYR A 221 0.01 -12.84 -2.55
C TYR A 221 -1.26 -13.35 -3.25
N GLY A 222 -1.22 -13.55 -4.57
CA GLY A 222 -2.38 -14.01 -5.33
C GLY A 222 -3.46 -12.93 -5.44
N GLN A 223 -4.73 -13.33 -5.28
CA GLN A 223 -5.84 -12.39 -5.40
C GLN A 223 -5.97 -11.51 -4.13
N VAL A 224 -5.91 -10.20 -4.34
CA VAL A 224 -6.18 -9.19 -3.31
C VAL A 224 -7.42 -8.40 -3.72
N ASP A 225 -8.40 -8.30 -2.83
CA ASP A 225 -9.71 -7.72 -3.16
C ASP A 225 -9.82 -6.24 -2.75
N VAL A 226 -9.08 -5.83 -1.72
CA VAL A 226 -9.13 -4.46 -1.17
C VAL A 226 -7.72 -3.96 -0.85
N VAL A 227 -7.42 -2.71 -1.23
CA VAL A 227 -6.36 -1.94 -0.56
C VAL A 227 -6.99 -0.79 0.21
N TRP A 228 -6.69 -0.76 1.48
CA TRP A 228 -7.11 0.26 2.41
C TRP A 228 -5.90 1.12 2.75
N TRP A 229 -5.71 2.20 1.99
CA TRP A 229 -4.65 3.16 2.25
C TRP A 229 -4.95 3.90 3.54
N ASP A 230 -3.93 4.12 4.35
CA ASP A 230 -4.07 4.96 5.52
C ASP A 230 -3.08 6.09 5.58
N TYR A 231 -3.63 7.16 6.16
CA TYR A 231 -3.05 8.47 6.33
C TYR A 231 -3.06 9.32 5.07
N SER A 232 -3.39 10.59 5.28
CA SER A 232 -3.12 11.76 4.44
C SER A 232 -3.59 12.95 5.28
N SER A 233 -2.96 14.10 5.11
CA SER A 233 -3.32 15.30 5.86
C SER A 233 -3.94 16.37 4.96
N THR A 234 -4.58 17.36 5.56
CA THR A 234 -5.23 18.46 4.83
C THR A 234 -4.23 19.23 3.97
N ASP A 235 -3.03 19.42 4.52
CA ASP A 235 -1.92 20.11 3.88
C ASP A 235 -0.90 19.15 3.23
N PHE A 236 -1.19 17.85 3.08
CA PHE A 236 -0.33 16.86 2.39
C PHE A 236 -1.08 15.57 2.01
N GLN A 237 -1.49 15.49 0.75
CA GLN A 237 -2.31 14.41 0.22
C GLN A 237 -2.20 14.26 -1.30
N GLY A 238 -2.79 13.19 -1.84
CA GLY A 238 -3.02 12.97 -3.26
C GLY A 238 -1.73 12.98 -4.07
N GLU A 239 -1.81 13.58 -5.27
CA GLU A 239 -0.73 13.54 -6.25
C GLU A 239 0.56 14.18 -5.71
N ARG A 240 0.44 15.34 -5.06
CA ARG A 240 1.59 16.05 -4.49
C ARG A 240 2.28 15.26 -3.38
N ALA A 241 1.51 14.52 -2.58
CA ALA A 241 2.07 13.82 -1.44
C ALA A 241 2.58 12.43 -1.80
N TRP A 242 1.85 11.66 -2.61
CA TRP A 242 2.08 10.22 -2.73
C TRP A 242 2.28 9.75 -4.17
N LYS A 243 2.25 10.66 -5.16
CA LYS A 243 2.04 10.31 -6.58
C LYS A 243 0.87 9.34 -6.72
N SER A 244 -0.25 9.72 -6.10
CA SER A 244 -1.38 8.83 -5.85
C SER A 244 -1.97 8.25 -7.13
N PHE A 245 -1.98 9.00 -8.24
CA PHE A 245 -2.51 8.47 -9.49
C PHE A 245 -1.63 7.35 -10.03
N GLU A 246 -0.31 7.57 -10.08
CA GLU A 246 0.65 6.52 -10.47
C GLU A 246 0.57 5.29 -9.53
N LEU A 247 0.46 5.51 -8.22
CA LEU A 247 0.32 4.43 -7.24
C LEU A 247 -0.93 3.57 -7.52
N MET A 248 -2.08 4.23 -7.69
CA MET A 248 -3.35 3.58 -7.96
C MET A 248 -3.35 2.83 -9.30
N ASP A 249 -2.72 3.41 -10.33
CA ASP A 249 -2.60 2.78 -11.65
C ASP A 249 -1.75 1.51 -11.55
N ARG A 250 -0.59 1.55 -10.89
CA ARG A 250 0.26 0.37 -10.66
C ARG A 250 -0.47 -0.72 -9.88
N VAL A 251 -1.27 -0.35 -8.88
CA VAL A 251 -2.10 -1.31 -8.14
C VAL A 251 -3.16 -1.94 -9.05
N LYS A 252 -3.86 -1.15 -9.87
CA LYS A 252 -4.88 -1.63 -10.82
C LYS A 252 -4.27 -2.46 -11.96
N GLU A 253 -3.06 -2.17 -12.41
CA GLU A 253 -2.33 -2.98 -13.40
C GLU A 253 -2.09 -4.40 -12.90
N LYS A 254 -1.78 -4.56 -11.60
CA LYS A 254 -1.55 -5.87 -10.96
C LYS A 254 -2.84 -6.56 -10.54
N GLN A 255 -3.80 -5.79 -10.03
CA GLN A 255 -5.06 -6.29 -9.49
C GLN A 255 -6.25 -5.50 -10.11
N PRO A 256 -6.67 -5.80 -11.35
CA PRO A 256 -7.70 -5.00 -12.04
C PRO A 256 -9.08 -4.97 -11.37
N HIS A 257 -9.34 -5.90 -10.45
CA HIS A 257 -10.60 -6.03 -9.72
C HIS A 257 -10.56 -5.38 -8.31
N ILE A 258 -9.41 -4.83 -7.92
CA ILE A 258 -9.18 -4.26 -6.59
C ILE A 258 -10.18 -3.16 -6.26
N ILE A 259 -10.58 -3.07 -5.00
CA ILE A 259 -11.29 -1.91 -4.44
C ILE A 259 -10.29 -1.11 -3.59
N MET A 260 -10.22 0.20 -3.82
CA MET A 260 -9.41 1.11 -3.01
C MET A 260 -10.32 2.08 -2.27
N ASN A 261 -9.95 2.43 -1.03
CA ASN A 261 -10.58 3.56 -0.35
C ASN A 261 -10.03 4.88 -0.89
N ASN A 262 -10.70 5.97 -0.53
CA ASN A 262 -10.36 7.31 -0.97
C ASN A 262 -9.28 8.00 -0.13
N ARG A 263 -8.71 7.35 0.88
CA ARG A 263 -7.92 8.01 1.94
C ARG A 263 -6.55 8.52 1.52
N LEU A 264 -6.10 8.21 0.29
CA LEU A 264 -5.00 8.96 -0.36
C LEU A 264 -5.34 10.44 -0.55
N PHE A 265 -6.63 10.79 -0.54
CA PHE A 265 -7.16 12.14 -0.65
C PHE A 265 -8.11 12.41 0.53
N ARG A 266 -8.00 13.58 1.13
CA ARG A 266 -9.04 14.18 1.95
C ARG A 266 -10.15 14.62 1.02
N ILE A 267 -11.34 14.10 1.27
CA ILE A 267 -12.58 14.56 0.64
C ILE A 267 -13.25 15.49 1.65
N PRO A 268 -13.26 16.83 1.44
CA PRO A 268 -13.92 17.78 2.34
C PRO A 268 -15.40 17.44 2.58
N GLU A 269 -16.09 16.93 1.57
CA GLU A 269 -17.49 16.51 1.60
C GLU A 269 -17.70 15.25 2.47
N ALA A 270 -16.66 14.43 2.60
CA ALA A 270 -16.64 13.29 3.51
C ALA A 270 -16.22 13.71 4.93
N GLY A 271 -16.40 14.98 5.31
CA GLY A 271 -16.51 15.45 6.69
C GLY A 271 -15.41 15.00 7.66
N PHE A 272 -14.20 14.72 7.18
CA PHE A 272 -13.07 14.32 8.02
C PHE A 272 -12.60 15.52 8.87
N SER A 273 -13.26 15.74 10.01
CA SER A 273 -12.86 16.63 11.10
C SER A 273 -12.21 15.87 12.27
N GLY A 274 -11.99 14.57 12.11
CA GLY A 274 -11.29 13.68 13.05
C GLY A 274 -11.19 12.24 12.50
N MET A 275 -10.58 11.32 13.25
CA MET A 275 -10.54 9.88 12.93
C MET A 275 -11.90 9.17 13.04
N GLY A 276 -12.99 9.91 13.22
CA GLY A 276 -14.34 9.37 13.34
C GLY A 276 -14.98 9.05 11.99
N THR A 277 -15.86 8.06 11.97
CA THR A 277 -16.66 7.62 10.80
C THR A 277 -17.89 8.50 10.54
N HIS A 278 -17.88 9.76 11.00
CA HIS A 278 -19.07 10.62 11.01
C HIS A 278 -19.48 11.15 9.64
N ALA A 279 -18.71 10.82 8.60
CA ALA A 279 -19.04 11.21 7.27
C ALA A 279 -18.85 10.05 6.31
N VAL A 280 -19.92 9.78 5.58
CA VAL A 280 -20.02 8.76 4.55
C VAL A 280 -19.98 9.52 3.24
N THR A 281 -19.01 9.21 2.39
CA THR A 281 -19.09 9.56 0.97
C THR A 281 -19.74 8.39 0.25
N ASP A 282 -20.64 8.70 -0.69
CA ASP A 282 -21.23 7.69 -1.57
C ASP A 282 -20.20 7.11 -2.56
N GLN A 283 -18.99 7.69 -2.63
CA GLN A 283 -17.92 7.31 -3.55
C GLN A 283 -16.65 6.95 -2.79
N LEU A 284 -16.27 5.67 -2.86
CA LEU A 284 -15.02 5.13 -2.32
C LEU A 284 -13.79 5.47 -3.18
N ASP A 285 -13.97 5.84 -4.45
CA ASP A 285 -12.90 6.12 -5.41
C ASP A 285 -12.92 7.62 -5.76
N PRO A 286 -11.83 8.38 -5.59
CA PRO A 286 -11.73 9.74 -6.11
C PRO A 286 -11.72 9.67 -7.65
N LYS A 287 -12.69 10.32 -8.29
CA LYS A 287 -12.73 10.43 -9.76
C LYS A 287 -11.50 11.10 -10.33
#